data_AF-A0A3D5AMD8-F1
#
_entry.id   AF-A0A3D5AMD8-F1
#
_cell.length_a   1.000
_cell.length_b   1.000
_cell.length_c   1.000
_cell.angle_alpha   90.00
_cell.angle_beta   90.00
_cell.angle_gamma   90.00
#
_symmetry.space_group_name_H-M   'P 1'
#
loop_
_entity.id
_entity.type
_entity.pdbx_description
1 polymer ?
#
loop_
_entity_poly.entity_id
_entity_poly.type
_entity_poly.pdbx_seq_one_letter_code
_entity_poly.pdbx_strand_id
1 'polypeptide(L)'
;ALRGGATWIGARKDAGANLDGTTGYAETAGPVLNTASSFSAAAWVHLSAAATQGNRVILGQDATHVSAFFVLYNATNRRWEVAVPTEDRVDPLMTVLTSSEPAPVQDWSHVAVSYDANLRQMRLYVNGLLSAAQVGITVKSAGGSLSIGRGRWNGGPSGHFPGVIDDVRAFARALSDGEIRMVYNDVPTVLHGLWRFDDDTVRDSSWRNNHATVSGTVSYGAGVTGRALVLDGVSGCATTPLWGVPTRGSLTVSAWARLSRKDRVSTVLGQDGTRMSGFAIQYRPDLDRWVFGATTQDADSAELLYAYSPEPAAVNQWVHLTGVYDHAARQLRLYVNGRLAGTRSGVTLWMASGRFTIGRGLRYGQPAEFFAGALDEVRTDMGVVGGDEIARRAGTPLP
;
A
#
# COMPACT_ATOMS: atom_id res chain seq x y z
N ALA A 1 -10.67 -5.00 26.04
CA ALA A 1 -12.10 -5.04 25.65
C ALA A 1 -12.46 -3.76 24.90
N LEU A 2 -13.42 -3.79 23.97
CA LEU A 2 -13.99 -2.57 23.38
C LEU A 2 -14.82 -1.82 24.43
N ARG A 3 -14.82 -0.49 24.38
CA ARG A 3 -15.56 0.41 25.27
C ARG A 3 -16.20 1.55 24.47
N GLY A 4 -17.25 2.14 25.04
CA GLY A 4 -17.97 3.26 24.43
C GLY A 4 -18.59 2.90 23.08
N GLY A 5 -18.60 3.84 22.14
CA GLY A 5 -19.13 3.66 20.77
C GLY A 5 -18.27 2.81 19.83
N ALA A 6 -17.35 1.98 20.35
CA ALA A 6 -16.51 1.11 19.52
C ALA A 6 -17.28 -0.13 19.04
N THR A 7 -17.08 -0.50 17.77
CA THR A 7 -17.70 -1.66 17.11
C THR A 7 -16.68 -2.44 16.29
N TRP A 8 -17.02 -3.66 15.86
CA TRP A 8 -16.19 -4.44 14.92
C TRP A 8 -16.72 -4.30 13.50
N ILE A 9 -15.82 -4.10 12.54
CA ILE A 9 -16.14 -4.12 11.10
C ILE A 9 -15.06 -4.89 10.32
N GLY A 10 -15.33 -5.27 9.08
CA GLY A 10 -14.29 -5.80 8.19
C GLY A 10 -13.17 -4.77 7.95
N ALA A 11 -11.92 -5.20 8.04
CA ALA A 11 -10.76 -4.29 8.05
C ALA A 11 -9.60 -4.78 7.17
N ARG A 12 -8.38 -4.28 7.42
CA ARG A 12 -7.19 -4.56 6.60
C ARG A 12 -6.82 -6.04 6.63
N LYS A 13 -7.06 -6.69 7.77
CA LYS A 13 -6.94 -8.12 8.04
C LYS A 13 -8.17 -8.53 8.85
N ASP A 14 -9.02 -9.37 8.26
CA ASP A 14 -10.23 -9.89 8.90
C ASP A 14 -11.14 -8.77 9.46
N ALA A 15 -11.10 -8.50 10.77
CA ALA A 15 -11.93 -7.51 11.45
C ALA A 15 -11.11 -6.53 12.31
N GLY A 16 -11.49 -5.26 12.28
CA GLY A 16 -10.84 -4.17 13.00
C GLY A 16 -11.82 -3.39 13.88
N ALA A 17 -11.28 -2.65 14.85
CA ALA A 17 -12.06 -1.81 15.75
C ALA A 17 -12.44 -0.50 15.05
N ASN A 18 -13.73 -0.33 14.77
CA ASN A 18 -14.32 0.92 14.30
C ASN A 18 -14.64 1.82 15.48
N LEU A 19 -14.11 3.04 15.46
CA LEU A 19 -14.10 3.98 16.57
C LEU A 19 -14.78 5.29 16.12
N ASP A 20 -15.68 5.78 16.98
CA ASP A 20 -16.53 6.95 16.72
C ASP A 20 -15.78 8.30 16.84
N GLY A 21 -14.54 8.30 17.35
CA GLY A 21 -13.76 9.50 17.62
C GLY A 21 -14.20 10.33 18.81
N THR A 22 -15.10 9.83 19.65
CA THR A 22 -15.60 10.53 20.84
C THR A 22 -15.52 9.69 22.11
N THR A 23 -16.02 8.45 22.09
CA THR A 23 -16.10 7.58 23.27
C THR A 23 -15.55 6.18 23.01
N GLY A 24 -15.44 5.78 21.75
CA GLY A 24 -14.99 4.46 21.33
C GLY A 24 -13.49 4.27 21.51
N TYR A 25 -13.09 3.21 22.21
CA TYR A 25 -11.70 2.76 22.31
C TYR A 25 -11.62 1.30 22.74
N ALA A 26 -10.41 0.75 22.80
CA ALA A 26 -10.12 -0.52 23.44
C ALA A 26 -8.95 -0.36 24.42
N GLU A 27 -8.89 -1.22 25.43
CA GLU A 27 -7.73 -1.29 26.32
C GLU A 27 -7.50 -2.71 26.83
N THR A 28 -6.27 -2.98 27.23
CA THR A 28 -5.89 -4.20 27.96
C THR A 28 -6.17 -4.06 29.45
N ALA A 29 -6.16 -5.19 30.18
CA ALA A 29 -6.39 -5.18 31.63
C ALA A 29 -5.23 -4.57 32.45
N GLY A 30 -4.06 -4.45 31.83
CA GLY A 30 -2.84 -3.93 32.43
C GLY A 30 -1.75 -3.71 31.38
N PRO A 31 -0.50 -3.49 31.82
CA PRO A 31 0.59 -3.13 30.92
C PRO A 31 0.92 -4.28 29.96
N VAL A 32 1.20 -3.93 28.70
CA VAL A 32 1.67 -4.88 27.68
C VAL A 32 3.16 -4.70 27.42
N LEU A 33 3.64 -3.46 27.45
CA LEU A 33 5.05 -3.12 27.24
C LEU A 33 5.70 -2.76 28.57
N ASN A 34 6.97 -3.11 28.72
CA ASN A 34 7.83 -2.48 29.72
C ASN A 34 8.42 -1.20 29.10
N THR A 35 7.76 -0.06 29.28
CA THR A 35 8.11 1.20 28.60
C THR A 35 9.43 1.82 29.07
N ALA A 36 10.03 1.32 30.16
CA ALA A 36 11.38 1.68 30.58
C ALA A 36 12.47 0.89 29.84
N SER A 37 12.10 -0.20 29.17
CA SER A 37 12.99 -1.03 28.34
C SER A 37 12.76 -0.76 26.84
N SER A 38 13.55 -1.41 25.98
CA SER A 38 13.31 -1.34 24.53
C SER A 38 11.98 -1.99 24.16
N PHE A 39 11.22 -1.37 23.26
CA PHE A 39 9.94 -1.89 22.79
C PHE A 39 9.63 -1.48 21.35
N SER A 40 8.60 -2.09 20.77
CA SER A 40 7.98 -1.60 19.53
C SER A 40 6.48 -1.80 19.57
N ALA A 41 5.75 -0.93 18.87
CA ALA A 41 4.32 -1.04 18.69
C ALA A 41 3.95 -0.66 17.25
N ALA A 42 2.95 -1.33 16.69
CA ALA A 42 2.50 -1.12 15.32
C ALA A 42 0.98 -1.30 15.22
N ALA A 43 0.37 -0.62 14.26
CA ALA A 43 -1.02 -0.81 13.90
C ALA A 43 -1.27 -0.41 12.44
N TRP A 44 -2.26 -1.07 11.83
CA TRP A 44 -2.92 -0.57 10.63
C TRP A 44 -4.05 0.37 11.03
N VAL A 45 -4.13 1.52 10.38
CA VAL A 45 -5.08 2.57 10.69
C VAL A 45 -5.73 3.11 9.43
N HIS A 46 -7.05 3.30 9.48
CA HIS A 46 -7.82 3.96 8.45
C HIS A 46 -8.51 5.18 9.05
N LEU A 47 -7.91 6.35 8.81
CA LEU A 47 -8.36 7.61 9.39
C LEU A 47 -9.63 8.12 8.71
N SER A 48 -10.66 8.45 9.50
CA SER A 48 -11.89 9.04 8.98
C SER A 48 -11.67 10.47 8.48
N ALA A 49 -12.42 10.88 7.44
CA ALA A 49 -12.45 12.27 6.99
C ALA A 49 -12.97 13.24 8.07
N ALA A 50 -13.65 12.73 9.11
CA ALA A 50 -14.10 13.50 10.26
C ALA A 50 -12.96 13.89 11.24
N ALA A 51 -11.73 13.42 11.01
CA ALA A 51 -10.55 13.74 11.82
C ALA A 51 -10.03 15.18 11.59
N THR A 52 -10.87 16.18 11.78
CA THR A 52 -10.58 17.56 11.34
C THR A 52 -9.94 18.44 12.41
N GLN A 53 -9.93 18.02 13.69
CA GLN A 53 -9.49 18.84 14.81
C GLN A 53 -8.79 18.00 15.88
N GLY A 54 -7.83 18.58 16.59
CA GLY A 54 -7.15 17.97 17.73
C GLY A 54 -6.31 16.73 17.41
N ASN A 55 -5.57 16.26 18.40
CA ASN A 55 -4.78 15.03 18.27
C ASN A 55 -5.68 13.80 18.40
N ARG A 56 -5.38 12.77 17.61
CA ARG A 56 -6.13 11.51 17.53
C ARG A 56 -5.19 10.34 17.76
N VAL A 57 -5.32 9.68 18.90
CA VAL A 57 -4.36 8.68 19.40
C VAL A 57 -4.73 7.29 18.89
N ILE A 58 -3.79 6.68 18.19
CA ILE A 58 -3.88 5.30 17.72
C ILE A 58 -3.65 4.34 18.88
N LEU A 59 -2.54 4.52 19.61
CA LEU A 59 -2.22 3.71 20.77
C LEU A 59 -1.23 4.42 21.70
N GLY A 60 -1.20 3.97 22.94
CA GLY A 60 -0.25 4.41 23.96
C GLY A 60 -0.37 3.55 25.22
N GLN A 61 0.66 3.55 26.06
CA GLN A 61 0.59 2.86 27.36
C GLN A 61 0.39 3.86 28.49
N ASP A 62 -0.68 3.69 29.25
CA ASP A 62 -1.11 4.64 30.27
C ASP A 62 -0.20 4.64 31.49
N ALA A 63 0.09 5.84 32.02
CA ALA A 63 0.58 6.03 33.37
C ALA A 63 -0.50 6.68 34.25
N THR A 64 -0.12 7.47 35.24
CA THR A 64 -1.05 8.08 36.22
C THR A 64 -1.81 9.25 35.60
N HIS A 65 -1.08 10.20 35.00
CA HIS A 65 -1.63 11.42 34.41
C HIS A 65 -1.62 11.37 32.89
N VAL A 66 -0.56 10.86 32.29
CA VAL A 66 -0.38 10.80 30.83
C VAL A 66 0.05 9.42 30.36
N SER A 67 -0.23 9.05 29.11
CA SER A 67 0.40 7.85 28.53
C SER A 67 1.91 8.08 28.36
N ALA A 68 2.73 7.06 28.63
CA ALA A 68 4.20 7.14 28.51
C ALA A 68 4.69 7.41 27.08
N PHE A 69 3.85 7.12 26.09
CA PHE A 69 4.02 7.55 24.72
C PHE A 69 2.65 7.57 24.03
N PHE A 70 2.56 8.33 22.95
CA PHE A 70 1.40 8.38 22.08
C PHE A 70 1.85 8.17 20.65
N VAL A 71 1.25 7.21 19.95
CA VAL A 71 1.26 7.15 18.48
C VAL A 71 -0.03 7.81 18.03
N LEU A 72 0.05 8.90 17.29
CA LEU A 72 -1.11 9.75 17.02
C LEU A 72 -1.12 10.36 15.61
N TYR A 73 -2.29 10.81 15.19
CA TYR A 73 -2.47 11.78 14.11
C TYR A 73 -2.64 13.18 14.70
N ASN A 74 -1.93 14.15 14.14
CA ASN A 74 -2.03 15.56 14.49
C ASN A 74 -2.82 16.31 13.40
N ALA A 75 -4.01 16.81 13.74
CA ALA A 75 -4.89 17.46 12.77
C ALA A 75 -4.37 18.82 12.25
N THR A 76 -3.49 19.48 13.00
CA THR A 76 -2.94 20.80 12.63
C THR A 76 -1.98 20.67 11.45
N ASN A 77 -1.01 19.74 11.53
CA ASN A 77 -0.04 19.52 10.45
C ASN A 77 -0.43 18.36 9.51
N ARG A 78 -1.48 17.60 9.86
CA ARG A 78 -2.00 16.44 9.13
C ARG A 78 -0.96 15.33 8.95
N ARG A 79 -0.20 15.05 10.02
CA ARG A 79 0.89 14.07 10.04
C ARG A 79 0.68 13.00 11.10
N TRP A 80 1.34 11.86 10.90
CA TRP A 80 1.53 10.86 11.94
C TRP A 80 2.65 11.33 12.86
N GLU A 81 2.48 11.17 14.17
CA GLU A 81 3.47 11.57 15.17
C GLU A 81 3.65 10.48 16.23
N VAL A 82 4.85 10.44 16.81
CA VAL A 82 5.05 9.85 18.13
C VAL A 82 5.43 10.94 19.11
N ALA A 83 4.66 11.05 20.19
CA ALA A 83 4.87 12.02 21.25
C ALA A 83 5.23 11.30 22.56
N VAL A 84 6.28 11.75 23.22
CA VAL A 84 6.77 11.19 24.49
C VAL A 84 6.81 12.31 25.55
N PRO A 85 6.04 12.20 26.65
CA PRO A 85 6.10 13.18 27.73
C PRO A 85 7.44 13.12 28.47
N THR A 86 7.91 14.27 28.94
CA THR A 86 9.15 14.35 29.73
C THR A 86 9.00 13.77 31.13
N GLU A 87 7.78 13.76 31.68
CA GLU A 87 7.42 13.25 33.00
C GLU A 87 5.92 12.93 33.11
N ASP A 88 5.52 12.12 34.09
CA ASP A 88 4.11 11.75 34.32
C ASP A 88 3.42 12.76 35.25
N ARG A 89 2.99 13.89 34.70
CA ARG A 89 2.20 14.91 35.40
C ARG A 89 1.16 15.54 34.48
N VAL A 90 0.35 16.43 35.05
CA VAL A 90 -0.58 17.28 34.30
C VAL A 90 0.20 18.26 33.40
N ASP A 91 -0.18 18.32 32.13
CA ASP A 91 0.40 19.18 31.08
C ASP A 91 1.94 19.12 31.00
N PRO A 92 2.53 17.92 30.76
CA PRO A 92 3.97 17.78 30.64
C PRO A 92 4.46 18.34 29.30
N LEU A 93 5.75 18.68 29.23
CA LEU A 93 6.41 18.92 27.96
C LEU A 93 6.48 17.62 27.15
N MET A 94 6.40 17.74 25.84
CA MET A 94 6.40 16.61 24.91
C MET A 94 7.61 16.68 23.99
N THR A 95 8.31 15.55 23.81
CA THR A 95 9.18 15.34 22.65
C THR A 95 8.36 14.72 21.53
N VAL A 96 8.37 15.32 20.34
CA VAL A 96 7.53 14.90 19.21
C VAL A 96 8.39 14.60 17.99
N LEU A 97 8.19 13.44 17.40
CA LEU A 97 8.69 13.11 16.06
C LEU A 97 7.50 13.12 15.10
N THR A 98 7.64 13.82 13.98
CA THR A 98 6.59 14.00 12.98
C THR A 98 6.96 13.29 11.68
N SER A 99 5.98 12.64 11.04
CA SER A 99 6.21 11.92 9.78
C SER A 99 6.59 12.86 8.62
N SER A 100 7.53 12.39 7.81
CA SER A 100 7.98 13.04 6.57
C SER A 100 6.91 13.10 5.48
N GLU A 101 5.89 12.24 5.54
CA GLU A 101 4.73 12.21 4.63
C GLU A 101 3.41 12.58 5.33
N PRO A 102 2.45 13.25 4.64
CA PRO A 102 1.09 13.48 5.13
C PRO A 102 0.38 12.18 5.49
N ALA A 103 -0.44 12.20 6.53
CA ALA A 103 -1.33 11.10 6.84
C ALA A 103 -2.52 11.11 5.85
N PRO A 104 -2.70 10.07 5.03
CA PRO A 104 -3.84 10.02 4.12
C PRO A 104 -5.13 9.79 4.92
N VAL A 105 -6.18 10.53 4.54
CA VAL A 105 -7.55 10.29 5.03
C VAL A 105 -8.23 9.29 4.12
N GLN A 106 -9.11 8.47 4.70
CA GLN A 106 -9.86 7.44 3.99
C GLN A 106 -8.99 6.46 3.19
N ASP A 107 -7.78 6.20 3.71
CA ASP A 107 -6.84 5.23 3.17
C ASP A 107 -6.11 4.55 4.33
N TRP A 108 -5.63 3.34 4.08
CA TRP A 108 -4.90 2.57 5.08
C TRP A 108 -3.46 3.07 5.21
N SER A 109 -3.03 3.32 6.43
CA SER A 109 -1.62 3.53 6.79
C SER A 109 -1.19 2.48 7.81
N HIS A 110 0.05 2.04 7.72
CA HIS A 110 0.68 1.29 8.80
C HIS A 110 1.60 2.23 9.57
N VAL A 111 1.34 2.43 10.86
CA VAL A 111 2.15 3.30 11.72
C VAL A 111 2.80 2.45 12.78
N ALA A 112 4.11 2.58 12.92
CA ALA A 112 4.87 1.84 13.91
C ALA A 112 5.93 2.70 14.60
N VAL A 113 6.28 2.32 15.82
CA VAL A 113 7.35 2.94 16.59
C VAL A 113 8.30 1.86 17.12
N SER A 114 9.58 2.19 17.17
CA SER A 114 10.62 1.36 17.78
C SER A 114 11.46 2.23 18.72
N TYR A 115 11.46 1.87 20.00
CA TYR A 115 12.24 2.53 21.04
C TYR A 115 13.37 1.62 21.50
N ASP A 116 14.60 2.09 21.38
CA ASP A 116 15.79 1.45 21.92
C ASP A 116 16.22 2.20 23.20
N ALA A 117 16.06 1.56 24.35
CA ALA A 117 16.38 2.14 25.64
C ALA A 117 17.90 2.29 25.88
N ASN A 118 18.73 1.43 25.28
CA ASN A 118 20.18 1.50 25.39
C ASN A 118 20.73 2.71 24.62
N LEU A 119 20.18 2.95 23.43
CA LEU A 119 20.53 4.09 22.59
C LEU A 119 19.74 5.36 22.93
N ARG A 120 18.72 5.26 23.79
CA ARG A 120 17.73 6.32 24.07
C ARG A 120 17.17 6.90 22.76
N GLN A 121 16.80 6.01 21.85
CA GLN A 121 16.40 6.38 20.49
C GLN A 121 14.96 5.97 20.22
N MET A 122 14.14 6.92 19.80
CA MET A 122 12.81 6.67 19.26
C MET A 122 12.87 6.75 17.73
N ARG A 123 12.17 5.83 17.06
CA ARG A 123 12.00 5.82 15.61
C ARG A 123 10.50 5.71 15.28
N LEU A 124 10.05 6.53 14.34
CA LEU A 124 8.70 6.52 13.77
C LEU A 124 8.76 5.97 12.36
N TYR A 125 7.89 5.02 12.06
CA TYR A 125 7.77 4.38 10.76
C TYR A 125 6.37 4.57 10.20
N VAL A 126 6.29 4.83 8.90
CA VAL A 126 5.03 4.92 8.14
C VAL A 126 5.15 4.00 6.93
N ASN A 127 4.18 3.11 6.73
CA ASN A 127 4.11 2.14 5.63
C ASN A 127 5.41 1.31 5.47
N GLY A 128 5.99 0.91 6.62
CA GLY A 128 7.19 0.07 6.69
C GLY A 128 8.52 0.83 6.49
N LEU A 129 8.49 2.15 6.25
CA LEU A 129 9.68 2.98 6.06
C LEU A 129 9.95 3.87 7.27
N LEU A 130 11.23 4.05 7.61
CA LEU A 130 11.65 5.00 8.64
C LEU A 130 11.30 6.43 8.18
N SER A 131 10.47 7.11 8.96
CA SER A 131 9.99 8.45 8.65
C SER A 131 10.66 9.52 9.51
N ALA A 132 10.94 9.21 10.78
CA ALA A 132 11.68 10.08 11.69
C ALA A 132 12.43 9.27 12.75
N ALA A 133 13.55 9.81 13.25
CA ALA A 133 14.32 9.22 14.34
C ALA A 133 14.95 10.31 15.21
N GLN A 134 14.99 10.09 16.52
CA GLN A 134 15.60 11.02 17.46
C GLN A 134 16.25 10.28 18.63
N VAL A 135 17.46 10.69 19.00
CA VAL A 135 18.22 10.21 20.16
C VAL A 135 18.01 11.11 21.38
N GLY A 136 18.41 10.64 22.56
CA GLY A 136 18.26 11.39 23.82
C GLY A 136 16.85 11.33 24.42
N ILE A 137 15.97 10.48 23.88
CA ILE A 137 14.61 10.29 24.37
C ILE A 137 14.62 9.27 25.49
N THR A 138 14.00 9.60 26.63
CA THR A 138 13.81 8.68 27.74
C THR A 138 12.32 8.47 27.97
N VAL A 139 11.81 7.31 27.57
CA VAL A 139 10.42 6.91 27.85
C VAL A 139 10.30 6.51 29.32
N LYS A 140 9.27 7.00 30.01
CA LYS A 140 9.04 6.70 31.44
C LYS A 140 8.33 5.36 31.63
N SER A 141 8.55 4.74 32.78
CA SER A 141 7.84 3.52 33.16
C SER A 141 6.35 3.80 33.33
N ALA A 142 5.51 3.01 32.68
CA ALA A 142 4.06 3.10 32.74
C ALA A 142 3.47 1.74 33.12
N GLY A 143 2.81 1.69 34.29
CA GLY A 143 2.17 0.49 34.81
C GLY A 143 0.70 0.32 34.42
N GLY A 144 0.12 1.25 33.66
CA GLY A 144 -1.28 1.20 33.23
C GLY A 144 -1.49 0.41 31.94
N SER A 145 -2.74 0.36 31.51
CA SER A 145 -3.18 -0.38 30.32
C SER A 145 -2.53 0.11 29.03
N LEU A 146 -2.36 -0.80 28.07
CA LEU A 146 -2.19 -0.43 26.67
C LEU A 146 -3.55 0.00 26.12
N SER A 147 -3.64 1.26 25.72
CA SER A 147 -4.82 1.89 25.14
C SER A 147 -4.73 1.87 23.63
N ILE A 148 -5.85 1.58 22.97
CA ILE A 148 -6.00 1.54 21.51
C ILE A 148 -7.18 2.45 21.16
N GLY A 149 -6.95 3.45 20.31
CA GLY A 149 -7.96 4.40 19.89
C GLY A 149 -8.16 5.60 20.82
N ARG A 150 -7.33 5.74 21.87
CA ARG A 150 -7.27 6.91 22.75
C ARG A 150 -5.94 6.94 23.50
N GLY A 151 -5.60 8.08 24.10
CA GLY A 151 -4.52 8.22 25.06
C GLY A 151 -5.03 8.60 26.45
N ARG A 152 -4.15 8.65 27.44
CA ARG A 152 -4.43 9.25 28.75
C ARG A 152 -3.81 10.65 28.79
N TRP A 153 -4.58 11.65 29.17
CA TRP A 153 -4.13 13.03 29.33
C TRP A 153 -4.76 13.65 30.58
N ASN A 154 -3.94 14.28 31.43
CA ASN A 154 -4.35 14.89 32.69
C ASN A 154 -5.25 13.98 33.56
N GLY A 155 -4.94 12.68 33.58
CA GLY A 155 -5.61 11.66 34.40
C GLY A 155 -6.78 10.95 33.72
N GLY A 156 -7.29 11.46 32.59
CA GLY A 156 -8.46 10.91 31.89
C GLY A 156 -8.21 10.49 30.44
N PRO A 157 -9.15 9.78 29.80
CA PRO A 157 -9.06 9.44 28.39
C PRO A 157 -9.17 10.69 27.51
N SER A 158 -8.33 10.79 26.47
CA SER A 158 -8.30 11.92 25.54
C SER A 158 -7.86 11.50 24.15
N GLY A 159 -8.15 12.34 23.16
CA GLY A 159 -7.72 12.16 21.77
C GLY A 159 -8.29 10.91 21.11
N HIS A 160 -9.58 10.62 21.30
CA HIS A 160 -10.24 9.45 20.70
C HIS A 160 -10.11 9.43 19.18
N PHE A 161 -9.72 8.30 18.62
CA PHE A 161 -9.45 8.14 17.19
C PHE A 161 -10.74 7.93 16.38
N PRO A 162 -11.04 8.73 15.35
CA PRO A 162 -12.15 8.48 14.44
C PRO A 162 -11.71 7.62 13.26
N GLY A 163 -12.26 6.41 13.16
CA GLY A 163 -11.97 5.49 12.06
C GLY A 163 -11.67 4.08 12.54
N VAL A 164 -10.88 3.35 11.77
CA VAL A 164 -10.64 1.92 12.01
C VAL A 164 -9.20 1.71 12.44
N ILE A 165 -9.00 0.92 13.49
CA ILE A 165 -7.69 0.42 13.89
C ILE A 165 -7.70 -1.10 13.80
N ASP A 166 -6.67 -1.67 13.21
CA ASP A 166 -6.55 -3.10 12.94
C ASP A 166 -5.11 -3.59 13.15
N ASP A 167 -4.96 -4.89 13.39
CA ASP A 167 -3.68 -5.60 13.52
C ASP A 167 -2.68 -4.88 14.45
N VAL A 168 -3.13 -4.55 15.65
CA VAL A 168 -2.30 -3.92 16.68
C VAL A 168 -1.30 -4.95 17.22
N ARG A 169 -0.01 -4.64 17.12
CA ARG A 169 1.08 -5.50 17.58
C ARG A 169 1.99 -4.75 18.55
N ALA A 170 2.44 -5.47 19.57
CA ALA A 170 3.35 -4.97 20.60
C ALA A 170 4.51 -5.96 20.77
N PHE A 171 5.73 -5.45 20.88
CA PHE A 171 6.95 -6.24 20.96
C PHE A 171 7.81 -5.77 22.14
N ALA A 172 8.29 -6.70 22.96
CA ALA A 172 9.14 -6.44 24.13
C ALA A 172 10.62 -6.14 23.77
N ARG A 173 10.86 -5.64 22.56
CA ARG A 173 12.19 -5.27 22.06
C ARG A 173 12.06 -4.19 20.99
N ALA A 174 13.16 -3.49 20.73
CA ALA A 174 13.27 -2.62 19.56
C ALA A 174 13.34 -3.49 18.29
N LEU A 175 12.39 -3.31 17.37
CA LEU A 175 12.47 -3.90 16.04
C LEU A 175 13.41 -3.08 15.16
N SER A 176 14.18 -3.76 14.32
CA SER A 176 14.98 -3.18 13.25
C SER A 176 14.11 -2.72 12.07
N ASP A 177 14.68 -1.91 11.17
CA ASP A 177 14.00 -1.49 9.94
C ASP A 177 13.50 -2.68 9.12
N GLY A 178 14.30 -3.74 8.99
CA GLY A 178 13.92 -4.96 8.27
C GLY A 178 12.73 -5.68 8.91
N GLU A 179 12.68 -5.73 10.25
CA GLU A 179 11.58 -6.36 10.97
C GLU A 179 10.30 -5.54 10.89
N ILE A 180 10.38 -4.21 10.95
CA ILE A 180 9.22 -3.34 10.73
C ILE A 180 8.65 -3.52 9.32
N ARG A 181 9.50 -3.71 8.29
CA ARG A 181 9.05 -4.04 6.93
C ARG A 181 8.31 -5.37 6.87
N MET A 182 8.79 -6.38 7.60
CA MET A 182 8.09 -7.68 7.67
C MET A 182 6.73 -7.52 8.36
N VAL A 183 6.65 -6.76 9.45
CA VAL A 183 5.37 -6.47 10.13
C VAL A 183 4.39 -5.75 9.19
N TYR A 184 4.87 -4.75 8.42
CA TYR A 184 4.05 -4.06 7.42
C TYR A 184 3.52 -5.01 6.33
N ASN A 185 4.36 -5.92 5.82
CA ASN A 185 3.97 -6.82 4.74
C ASN A 185 3.18 -8.06 5.25
N ASP A 186 3.10 -8.30 6.55
CA ASP A 186 2.39 -9.44 7.16
C ASP A 186 0.88 -9.19 7.30
N VAL A 187 0.25 -8.78 6.19
CA VAL A 187 -1.20 -8.69 6.04
C VAL A 187 -1.62 -9.36 4.73
N PRO A 188 -2.81 -10.01 4.69
CA PRO A 188 -3.30 -10.62 3.47
C PRO A 188 -3.35 -9.61 2.30
N THR A 189 -2.98 -10.09 1.12
CA THR A 189 -3.22 -9.36 -0.11
C THR A 189 -4.72 -9.33 -0.39
N VAL A 190 -5.23 -8.17 -0.81
CA VAL A 190 -6.65 -8.00 -1.12
C VAL A 190 -6.80 -7.86 -2.62
N LEU A 191 -7.56 -8.76 -3.24
CA LEU A 191 -7.99 -8.62 -4.63
C LEU A 191 -8.72 -7.29 -4.80
N HIS A 192 -8.20 -6.42 -5.66
CA HIS A 192 -8.67 -5.05 -5.85
C HIS A 192 -9.29 -4.81 -7.24
N GLY A 193 -9.11 -5.74 -8.16
CA GLY A 193 -9.72 -5.74 -9.49
C GLY A 193 -9.47 -7.06 -10.19
N LEU A 194 -10.46 -7.56 -10.94
CA LEU A 194 -10.35 -8.76 -11.75
C LEU A 194 -11.17 -8.63 -13.04
N TRP A 195 -10.51 -8.57 -14.19
CA TRP A 195 -11.14 -8.52 -15.51
C TRP A 195 -10.79 -9.77 -16.30
N ARG A 196 -11.81 -10.58 -16.61
CA ARG A 196 -11.65 -11.90 -17.25
C ARG A 196 -11.96 -11.91 -18.75
N PHE A 197 -12.80 -10.99 -19.23
CA PHE A 197 -13.23 -10.90 -20.64
C PHE A 197 -13.99 -12.10 -21.23
N ASP A 198 -14.22 -13.17 -20.46
CA ASP A 198 -14.95 -14.38 -20.85
C ASP A 198 -16.36 -14.13 -21.39
N ASP A 199 -17.02 -13.05 -20.98
CA ASP A 199 -18.38 -12.68 -21.38
C ASP A 199 -18.42 -11.60 -22.47
N ASP A 200 -17.32 -11.39 -23.21
CA ASP A 200 -17.16 -10.30 -24.19
C ASP A 200 -17.38 -8.90 -23.58
N THR A 201 -17.10 -8.76 -22.28
CA THR A 201 -17.15 -7.48 -21.58
C THR A 201 -15.87 -7.19 -20.80
N VAL A 202 -15.68 -5.92 -20.45
CA VAL A 202 -14.59 -5.45 -19.58
C VAL A 202 -15.07 -5.23 -18.13
N ARG A 203 -15.87 -6.18 -17.63
CA ARG A 203 -16.40 -6.14 -16.25
C ARG A 203 -15.34 -6.55 -15.23
N ASP A 204 -15.18 -5.70 -14.22
CA ASP A 204 -14.52 -6.09 -12.96
C ASP A 204 -15.42 -7.06 -12.17
N SER A 205 -14.92 -8.26 -11.91
CA SER A 205 -15.55 -9.32 -11.12
C SER A 205 -15.15 -9.28 -9.63
N SER A 206 -14.38 -8.27 -9.21
CA SER A 206 -14.05 -8.06 -7.80
C SER A 206 -15.18 -7.38 -7.04
N TRP A 207 -15.04 -7.31 -5.71
CA TRP A 207 -15.97 -6.60 -4.83
C TRP A 207 -16.08 -5.10 -5.13
N ARG A 208 -15.11 -4.50 -5.85
CA ARG A 208 -15.13 -3.06 -6.17
C ARG A 208 -16.04 -2.71 -7.33
N ASN A 209 -16.39 -3.68 -8.17
CA ASN A 209 -17.23 -3.44 -9.34
C ASN A 209 -16.70 -2.29 -10.23
N ASN A 210 -15.37 -2.15 -10.32
CA ASN A 210 -14.67 -1.08 -11.05
C ASN A 210 -14.60 -1.40 -12.55
N HIS A 211 -15.77 -1.61 -13.18
CA HIS A 211 -15.86 -1.98 -14.58
C HIS A 211 -15.12 -0.98 -15.47
N ALA A 212 -14.36 -1.49 -16.44
CA ALA A 212 -13.70 -0.62 -17.41
C ALA A 212 -14.64 -0.24 -18.55
N THR A 213 -14.21 0.72 -19.35
CA THR A 213 -14.86 1.11 -20.61
C THR A 213 -13.84 0.96 -21.73
N VAL A 214 -14.24 0.31 -22.82
CA VAL A 214 -13.41 0.16 -24.02
C VAL A 214 -13.38 1.45 -24.85
N SER A 215 -12.27 1.69 -25.54
CA SER A 215 -12.12 2.78 -26.50
C SER A 215 -11.25 2.34 -27.67
N GLY A 216 -11.45 2.94 -28.85
CA GLY A 216 -10.75 2.58 -30.08
C GLY A 216 -11.20 1.24 -30.66
N THR A 217 -10.32 0.61 -31.44
CA THR A 217 -10.60 -0.70 -32.05
C THR A 217 -10.33 -1.83 -31.07
N VAL A 218 -11.42 -2.43 -30.60
CA VAL A 218 -11.41 -3.55 -29.65
C VAL A 218 -12.28 -4.69 -30.18
N SER A 219 -11.82 -5.91 -30.02
CA SER A 219 -12.60 -7.12 -30.25
C SER A 219 -12.28 -8.16 -29.17
N TYR A 220 -12.92 -9.33 -29.26
CA TYR A 220 -12.68 -10.44 -28.34
C TYR A 220 -12.36 -11.71 -29.12
N GLY A 221 -11.38 -12.46 -28.64
CA GLY A 221 -10.86 -13.67 -29.28
C GLY A 221 -10.56 -14.77 -28.27
N ALA A 222 -9.90 -15.84 -28.73
CA ALA A 222 -9.51 -16.95 -27.85
C ALA A 222 -8.51 -16.48 -26.78
N GLY A 223 -8.83 -16.73 -25.52
CA GLY A 223 -8.00 -16.41 -24.37
C GLY A 223 -6.91 -17.44 -24.07
N VAL A 224 -6.24 -17.28 -22.91
CA VAL A 224 -5.44 -18.38 -22.34
C VAL A 224 -6.37 -19.50 -21.88
N THR A 225 -7.52 -19.10 -21.36
CA THR A 225 -8.76 -19.84 -21.12
C THR A 225 -9.90 -18.95 -21.61
N GLY A 226 -11.06 -19.51 -21.94
CA GLY A 226 -12.22 -18.72 -22.35
C GLY A 226 -11.93 -17.67 -23.45
N ARG A 227 -12.14 -16.38 -23.12
CA ARG A 227 -12.06 -15.28 -24.09
C ARG A 227 -11.17 -14.14 -23.59
N ALA A 228 -10.43 -13.53 -24.51
CA ALA A 228 -9.52 -12.42 -24.22
C ALA A 228 -9.89 -11.13 -24.97
N LEU A 229 -9.49 -10.00 -24.38
CA LEU A 229 -9.55 -8.68 -24.98
C LEU A 229 -8.48 -8.56 -26.08
N VAL A 230 -8.88 -8.30 -27.32
CA VAL A 230 -7.98 -8.15 -28.47
C VAL A 230 -7.87 -6.69 -28.88
N LEU A 231 -6.63 -6.21 -29.01
CA LEU A 231 -6.26 -4.82 -29.22
C LEU A 231 -5.36 -4.66 -30.45
N ASP A 232 -5.59 -3.57 -31.20
CA ASP A 232 -4.98 -3.30 -32.51
C ASP A 232 -3.53 -2.75 -32.44
N GLY A 233 -3.08 -2.28 -31.28
CA GLY A 233 -1.80 -1.59 -31.12
C GLY A 233 -1.76 -0.17 -31.66
N VAL A 234 -2.93 0.45 -31.88
CA VAL A 234 -3.07 1.80 -32.41
C VAL A 234 -3.99 2.66 -31.55
N SER A 235 -5.16 2.13 -31.19
CA SER A 235 -6.20 2.89 -30.48
C SER A 235 -6.95 2.08 -29.42
N GLY A 236 -6.98 0.76 -29.57
CA GLY A 236 -7.72 -0.15 -28.71
C GLY A 236 -7.18 -0.16 -27.29
N CYS A 237 -8.05 0.10 -26.31
CA CYS A 237 -7.74 -0.08 -24.89
C CYS A 237 -9.02 -0.22 -24.05
N ALA A 238 -8.87 -0.53 -22.77
CA ALA A 238 -9.90 -0.38 -21.76
C ALA A 238 -9.39 0.46 -20.58
N THR A 239 -10.25 1.31 -20.03
CA THR A 239 -9.90 2.20 -18.90
C THR A 239 -10.95 2.15 -17.81
N THR A 240 -10.54 2.10 -16.56
CA THR A 240 -11.45 2.09 -15.41
C THR A 240 -11.83 3.50 -14.96
N PRO A 241 -13.00 3.70 -14.31
CA PRO A 241 -13.37 4.99 -13.74
C PRO A 241 -12.55 5.33 -12.48
N LEU A 242 -12.13 4.33 -11.72
CA LEU A 242 -11.30 4.49 -10.51
C LEU A 242 -9.90 3.91 -10.73
N TRP A 243 -8.92 4.39 -9.96
CA TRP A 243 -7.59 3.78 -9.91
C TRP A 243 -7.65 2.28 -9.56
N GLY A 244 -6.65 1.54 -10.06
CA GLY A 244 -6.63 0.07 -10.04
C GLY A 244 -6.04 -0.50 -8.75
N VAL A 245 -5.06 0.19 -8.16
CA VAL A 245 -4.45 -0.08 -6.84
C VAL A 245 -3.75 1.19 -6.33
N PRO A 246 -3.69 1.48 -5.01
CA PRO A 246 -3.03 2.70 -4.54
C PRO A 246 -1.52 2.60 -4.72
N THR A 247 -0.87 3.62 -5.29
CA THR A 247 0.60 3.65 -5.44
C THR A 247 1.33 4.15 -4.18
N ARG A 248 0.63 4.21 -3.04
CA ARG A 248 1.15 4.66 -1.72
C ARG A 248 1.64 3.51 -0.83
N GLY A 249 1.47 2.27 -1.28
CA GLY A 249 1.86 1.08 -0.56
C GLY A 249 2.33 0.00 -1.53
N SER A 250 2.60 -1.18 -0.97
CA SER A 250 2.92 -2.33 -1.79
C SER A 250 1.72 -2.71 -2.67
N LEU A 251 2.00 -3.11 -3.91
CA LEU A 251 0.98 -3.50 -4.89
C LEU A 251 1.47 -4.67 -5.74
N THR A 252 0.51 -5.39 -6.31
CA THR A 252 0.77 -6.39 -7.35
C THR A 252 -0.23 -6.22 -8.48
N VAL A 253 0.23 -6.30 -9.73
CA VAL A 253 -0.62 -6.30 -10.92
C VAL A 253 -0.20 -7.42 -11.85
N SER A 254 -1.15 -8.12 -12.46
CA SER A 254 -0.87 -9.23 -13.38
C SER A 254 -1.84 -9.29 -14.54
N ALA A 255 -1.39 -9.89 -15.63
CA ALA A 255 -2.22 -10.27 -16.77
C ALA A 255 -1.53 -11.39 -17.56
N TRP A 256 -2.32 -12.20 -18.23
CA TRP A 256 -1.85 -12.94 -19.40
C TRP A 256 -1.80 -11.98 -20.60
N ALA A 257 -0.70 -12.04 -21.35
CA ALA A 257 -0.50 -11.23 -22.53
C ALA A 257 -0.04 -12.11 -23.71
N ARG A 258 -0.54 -11.81 -24.90
CA ARG A 258 -0.11 -12.42 -26.16
C ARG A 258 0.21 -11.31 -27.16
N LEU A 259 1.49 -10.93 -27.21
CA LEU A 259 2.00 -9.85 -28.07
C LEU A 259 1.97 -10.26 -29.55
N SER A 260 1.47 -9.42 -30.46
CA SER A 260 1.39 -9.76 -31.89
C SER A 260 2.55 -9.22 -32.74
N ARG A 261 3.26 -8.20 -32.27
CA ARG A 261 4.35 -7.51 -33.00
C ARG A 261 5.35 -6.86 -32.04
N LYS A 262 6.54 -6.56 -32.54
CA LYS A 262 7.72 -6.17 -31.73
C LYS A 262 8.39 -4.85 -32.14
N ASP A 263 7.79 -4.11 -33.07
CA ASP A 263 8.35 -2.90 -33.68
C ASP A 263 8.06 -1.60 -32.90
N ARG A 264 7.37 -1.69 -31.75
CA ARG A 264 6.98 -0.53 -30.93
C ARG A 264 6.83 -0.90 -29.47
N VAL A 265 6.80 0.11 -28.61
CA VAL A 265 6.41 -0.08 -27.19
C VAL A 265 4.94 -0.47 -27.14
N SER A 266 4.63 -1.51 -26.36
CA SER A 266 3.26 -2.00 -26.16
C SER A 266 2.98 -2.22 -24.68
N THR A 267 2.02 -1.48 -24.14
CA THR A 267 1.71 -1.45 -22.69
C THR A 267 0.56 -2.39 -22.35
N VAL A 268 0.84 -3.39 -21.53
CA VAL A 268 -0.15 -4.36 -21.04
C VAL A 268 -1.07 -3.70 -20.02
N LEU A 269 -0.50 -3.10 -18.97
CA LEU A 269 -1.21 -2.48 -17.86
C LEU A 269 -0.52 -1.18 -17.47
N GLY A 270 -1.28 -0.20 -16.97
CA GLY A 270 -0.74 1.03 -16.43
C GLY A 270 -1.67 1.71 -15.43
N GLN A 271 -1.10 2.66 -14.68
CA GLN A 271 -1.86 3.55 -13.80
C GLN A 271 -1.51 4.99 -14.17
N ASP A 272 -2.48 5.75 -14.63
CA ASP A 272 -2.27 7.10 -15.13
C ASP A 272 -1.97 8.10 -14.00
N GLY A 273 -1.08 9.05 -14.27
CA GLY A 273 -1.12 10.39 -13.68
C GLY A 273 -1.71 11.39 -14.67
N THR A 274 -1.14 12.60 -14.68
CA THR A 274 -1.58 13.71 -15.53
C THR A 274 -0.72 13.83 -16.79
N ARG A 275 0.58 13.56 -16.67
CA ARG A 275 1.58 13.63 -17.74
C ARG A 275 2.07 12.26 -18.14
N MET A 276 2.32 11.38 -17.18
CA MET A 276 2.91 10.07 -17.41
C MET A 276 2.15 8.96 -16.67
N SER A 277 2.29 7.71 -17.10
CA SER A 277 1.89 6.58 -16.25
C SER A 277 2.82 6.47 -15.03
N GLY A 278 2.25 6.30 -13.84
CA GLY A 278 3.00 6.08 -12.59
C GLY A 278 3.73 4.75 -12.57
N PHE A 279 3.09 3.70 -13.07
CA PHE A 279 3.74 2.44 -13.41
C PHE A 279 3.17 1.87 -14.70
N ALA A 280 3.91 0.97 -15.34
CA ALA A 280 3.44 0.18 -16.47
C ALA A 280 4.13 -1.18 -16.57
N ILE A 281 3.40 -2.20 -17.03
CA ILE A 281 3.98 -3.42 -17.60
C ILE A 281 3.99 -3.26 -19.12
N GLN A 282 5.15 -3.38 -19.75
CA GLN A 282 5.33 -3.07 -21.17
C GLN A 282 6.27 -4.04 -21.87
N TYR A 283 6.07 -4.24 -23.17
CA TYR A 283 7.13 -4.66 -24.06
C TYR A 283 7.90 -3.44 -24.56
N ARG A 284 9.24 -3.51 -24.54
CA ARG A 284 10.16 -2.46 -24.99
C ARG A 284 11.01 -2.97 -26.17
N PRO A 285 10.89 -2.39 -27.37
CA PRO A 285 11.60 -2.87 -28.57
C PRO A 285 13.10 -2.57 -28.54
N ASP A 286 13.51 -1.50 -27.87
CA ASP A 286 14.90 -1.10 -27.68
C ASP A 286 15.69 -2.08 -26.81
N LEU A 287 15.00 -2.77 -25.90
CA LEU A 287 15.57 -3.83 -25.06
C LEU A 287 15.30 -5.23 -25.63
N ASP A 288 14.30 -5.34 -26.50
CA ASP A 288 13.61 -6.58 -26.82
C ASP A 288 13.22 -7.35 -25.54
N ARG A 289 12.56 -6.69 -24.57
CA ARG A 289 12.21 -7.30 -23.28
C ARG A 289 10.83 -6.87 -22.79
N TRP A 290 10.21 -7.74 -21.99
CA TRP A 290 9.18 -7.32 -21.04
C TRP A 290 9.81 -6.54 -19.89
N VAL A 291 9.15 -5.46 -19.49
CA VAL A 291 9.54 -4.61 -18.36
C VAL A 291 8.35 -4.36 -17.44
N PHE A 292 8.61 -4.27 -16.14
CA PHE A 292 7.74 -3.59 -15.18
C PHE A 292 8.48 -2.36 -14.67
N GLY A 293 7.93 -1.18 -14.96
CA GLY A 293 8.60 0.07 -14.73
C GLY A 293 7.71 1.12 -14.08
N ALA A 294 8.35 2.12 -13.50
CA ALA A 294 7.74 3.29 -12.88
C ALA A 294 8.49 4.54 -13.27
N THR A 295 7.75 5.61 -13.54
CA THR A 295 8.34 6.92 -13.82
C THR A 295 8.73 7.60 -12.52
N THR A 296 9.82 8.37 -12.52
CA THR A 296 10.31 9.04 -11.29
C THR A 296 9.40 10.17 -10.80
N GLN A 297 8.56 10.73 -11.68
CA GLN A 297 7.65 11.83 -11.39
C GLN A 297 6.54 11.94 -12.44
N ASP A 298 5.48 12.70 -12.15
CA ASP A 298 4.42 13.01 -13.12
C ASP A 298 4.80 14.20 -14.03
N ALA A 299 5.84 14.03 -14.84
CA ALA A 299 6.34 15.06 -15.76
C ALA A 299 6.91 14.47 -17.04
N ASP A 300 6.95 15.26 -18.11
CA ASP A 300 7.41 14.82 -19.44
C ASP A 300 8.87 14.39 -19.47
N SER A 301 9.68 14.92 -18.55
CA SER A 301 11.09 14.60 -18.38
C SER A 301 11.34 13.37 -17.49
N ALA A 302 10.28 12.69 -17.02
CA ALA A 302 10.42 11.61 -16.06
C ALA A 302 11.24 10.44 -16.64
N GLU A 303 12.25 10.03 -15.87
CA GLU A 303 13.01 8.82 -16.15
C GLU A 303 12.15 7.59 -15.85
N LEU A 304 12.25 6.54 -16.68
CA LEU A 304 11.67 5.23 -16.35
C LEU A 304 12.69 4.38 -15.60
N LEU A 305 12.38 4.01 -14.36
CA LEU A 305 13.07 2.97 -13.61
C LEU A 305 12.34 1.65 -13.82
N TYR A 306 13.05 0.56 -14.12
CA TYR A 306 12.38 -0.71 -14.44
C TYR A 306 13.17 -1.96 -14.05
N ALA A 307 12.41 -3.02 -13.78
CA ALA A 307 12.87 -4.40 -13.83
C ALA A 307 12.52 -4.98 -15.21
N TYR A 308 13.40 -5.82 -15.77
CA TYR A 308 13.22 -6.40 -17.10
C TYR A 308 13.41 -7.92 -17.08
N SER A 309 12.86 -8.59 -18.08
CA SER A 309 12.99 -10.03 -18.28
C SER A 309 14.38 -10.41 -18.79
N PRO A 310 14.93 -11.60 -18.45
CA PRO A 310 16.23 -12.01 -18.97
C PRO A 310 16.13 -12.41 -20.45
N GLU A 311 15.04 -13.07 -20.82
CA GLU A 311 14.79 -13.58 -22.17
C GLU A 311 14.01 -12.60 -23.05
N PRO A 312 14.27 -12.58 -24.38
CA PRO A 312 13.48 -11.81 -25.32
C PRO A 312 11.98 -12.11 -25.30
N ALA A 313 11.16 -11.11 -25.61
CA ALA A 313 9.72 -11.33 -25.73
C ALA A 313 9.40 -12.16 -26.98
N ALA A 314 8.55 -13.18 -26.83
CA ALA A 314 8.03 -13.97 -27.94
C ALA A 314 6.71 -13.38 -28.46
N VAL A 315 6.52 -13.38 -29.79
CA VAL A 315 5.24 -13.02 -30.40
C VAL A 315 4.32 -14.23 -30.48
N ASN A 316 3.02 -13.97 -30.45
CA ASN A 316 1.94 -14.93 -30.61
C ASN A 316 1.97 -16.10 -29.61
N GLN A 317 2.63 -15.90 -28.45
CA GLN A 317 2.64 -16.84 -27.33
C GLN A 317 2.06 -16.15 -26.08
N TRP A 318 1.24 -16.89 -25.32
CA TRP A 318 0.75 -16.43 -24.04
C TRP A 318 1.88 -16.40 -23.01
N VAL A 319 1.98 -15.30 -22.28
CA VAL A 319 2.91 -15.11 -21.18
C VAL A 319 2.18 -14.48 -20.00
N HIS A 320 2.35 -15.06 -18.81
CA HIS A 320 1.83 -14.47 -17.58
C HIS A 320 2.83 -13.46 -17.05
N LEU A 321 2.45 -12.18 -17.03
CA LEU A 321 3.28 -11.09 -16.55
C LEU A 321 2.75 -10.63 -15.19
N THR A 322 3.64 -10.47 -14.22
CA THR A 322 3.27 -9.91 -12.91
C THR A 322 4.30 -8.88 -12.46
N GLY A 323 3.82 -7.67 -12.21
CA GLY A 323 4.60 -6.60 -11.59
C GLY A 323 4.27 -6.54 -10.09
N VAL A 324 5.30 -6.65 -9.26
CA VAL A 324 5.19 -6.47 -7.81
C VAL A 324 6.00 -5.26 -7.42
N TYR A 325 5.37 -4.30 -6.73
CA TYR A 325 6.06 -3.21 -6.07
C TYR A 325 5.99 -3.42 -4.55
N ASP A 326 7.16 -3.52 -3.94
CA ASP A 326 7.33 -3.59 -2.49
C ASP A 326 7.74 -2.20 -2.00
N HIS A 327 6.78 -1.48 -1.42
CA HIS A 327 6.97 -0.09 -0.98
C HIS A 327 8.03 -0.01 0.12
N ALA A 328 7.96 -0.93 1.08
CA ALA A 328 8.84 -0.94 2.24
C ALA A 328 10.28 -1.33 1.87
N ALA A 329 10.46 -2.17 0.83
CA ALA A 329 11.77 -2.46 0.25
C ALA A 329 12.21 -1.48 -0.86
N ARG A 330 11.33 -0.56 -1.29
CA ARG A 330 11.52 0.33 -2.45
C ARG A 330 11.96 -0.43 -3.71
N GLN A 331 11.21 -1.48 -4.06
CA GLN A 331 11.65 -2.45 -5.05
C GLN A 331 10.54 -2.84 -6.04
N LEU A 332 10.83 -2.71 -7.34
CA LEU A 332 10.05 -3.33 -8.41
C LEU A 332 10.57 -4.75 -8.67
N ARG A 333 9.66 -5.69 -8.89
CA ARG A 333 9.96 -7.06 -9.32
C ARG A 333 9.06 -7.40 -10.50
N LEU A 334 9.65 -7.92 -11.57
CA LEU A 334 8.92 -8.50 -12.69
C LEU A 334 8.98 -10.02 -12.57
N TYR A 335 7.83 -10.68 -12.64
CA TYR A 335 7.72 -12.12 -12.80
C TYR A 335 7.19 -12.42 -14.20
N VAL A 336 7.74 -13.46 -14.81
CA VAL A 336 7.34 -13.98 -16.13
C VAL A 336 7.06 -15.46 -15.96
N ASN A 337 5.85 -15.89 -16.33
CA ASN A 337 5.38 -17.28 -16.19
C ASN A 337 5.62 -17.84 -14.78
N GLY A 338 5.29 -17.04 -13.76
CA GLY A 338 5.38 -17.47 -12.36
C GLY A 338 6.76 -17.34 -11.72
N ARG A 339 7.81 -17.04 -12.51
CA ARG A 339 9.20 -16.97 -12.02
C ARG A 339 9.70 -15.54 -11.95
N LEU A 340 10.45 -15.21 -10.90
CA LEU A 340 11.10 -13.89 -10.77
C LEU A 340 12.07 -13.71 -11.94
N ALA A 341 11.80 -12.72 -12.77
CA ALA A 341 12.55 -12.44 -13.99
C ALA A 341 13.55 -11.29 -13.79
N GLY A 342 13.16 -10.26 -13.04
CA GLY A 342 14.03 -9.11 -12.80
C GLY A 342 13.63 -8.32 -11.56
N THR A 343 14.58 -7.54 -11.05
CA THR A 343 14.39 -6.71 -9.85
C THR A 343 15.07 -5.35 -10.03
N ARG A 344 14.40 -4.28 -9.57
CA ARG A 344 14.97 -2.93 -9.50
C ARG A 344 14.72 -2.34 -8.12
N SER A 345 15.79 -2.16 -7.35
CA SER A 345 15.76 -1.49 -6.05
C SER A 345 15.86 0.03 -6.19
N GLY A 346 15.58 0.76 -5.10
CA GLY A 346 15.69 2.22 -5.05
C GLY A 346 14.55 2.95 -5.76
N VAL A 347 13.39 2.30 -5.90
CA VAL A 347 12.22 2.86 -6.59
C VAL A 347 11.20 3.36 -5.57
N THR A 348 10.79 4.63 -5.72
CA THR A 348 9.68 5.22 -4.97
C THR A 348 8.60 5.62 -5.98
N LEU A 349 7.39 5.08 -5.82
CA LEU A 349 6.26 5.51 -6.64
C LEU A 349 5.73 6.85 -6.14
N TRP A 350 5.42 7.75 -7.07
CA TRP A 350 4.60 8.92 -6.79
C TRP A 350 3.10 8.54 -6.84
N MET A 351 2.26 9.45 -6.37
CA MET A 351 0.82 9.22 -6.26
C MET A 351 0.12 9.38 -7.61
N ALA A 352 -0.01 8.27 -8.34
CA ALA A 352 -0.72 8.23 -9.61
C ALA A 352 -2.21 7.99 -9.35
N SER A 353 -2.99 9.08 -9.31
CA SER A 353 -4.41 9.07 -8.97
C SER A 353 -5.35 9.01 -10.18
N GLY A 354 -4.82 8.82 -11.39
CA GLY A 354 -5.60 8.72 -12.62
C GLY A 354 -6.32 7.38 -12.76
N ARG A 355 -6.69 7.05 -14.00
CA ARG A 355 -7.38 5.79 -14.33
C ARG A 355 -6.39 4.64 -14.39
N PHE A 356 -6.86 3.44 -14.04
CA PHE A 356 -6.14 2.22 -14.41
C PHE A 356 -6.44 1.88 -15.87
N THR A 357 -5.40 1.44 -16.57
CA THR A 357 -5.43 1.23 -18.01
C THR A 357 -5.05 -0.20 -18.34
N ILE A 358 -5.83 -0.79 -19.24
CA ILE A 358 -5.59 -2.11 -19.81
C ILE A 358 -5.33 -1.88 -21.30
N GLY A 359 -4.11 -2.21 -21.74
CA GLY A 359 -3.73 -2.14 -23.15
C GLY A 359 -3.19 -0.82 -23.64
N ARG A 360 -2.84 0.14 -22.77
CA ARG A 360 -2.15 1.39 -23.17
C ARG A 360 -1.45 2.07 -22.00
N GLY A 361 -0.47 2.93 -22.29
CA GLY A 361 0.20 3.82 -21.35
C GLY A 361 -0.28 5.28 -21.48
N LEU A 362 0.31 6.17 -20.69
CA LEU A 362 0.15 7.62 -20.79
C LEU A 362 1.52 8.26 -20.93
N ARG A 363 1.66 9.09 -21.97
CA ARG A 363 2.88 9.84 -22.23
C ARG A 363 2.52 11.26 -22.63
N TYR A 364 3.19 12.24 -22.06
CA TYR A 364 2.96 13.65 -22.36
C TYR A 364 1.48 14.08 -22.22
N GLY A 365 0.79 13.48 -21.26
CA GLY A 365 -0.63 13.68 -20.96
C GLY A 365 -1.59 13.15 -22.02
N GLN A 366 -1.12 12.27 -22.91
CA GLN A 366 -1.92 11.66 -23.96
C GLN A 366 -1.83 10.12 -23.89
N PRO A 367 -2.92 9.40 -24.19
CA PRO A 367 -2.86 7.96 -24.39
C PRO A 367 -1.80 7.58 -25.43
N ALA A 368 -0.95 6.62 -25.10
CA ALA A 368 0.16 6.22 -25.94
C ALA A 368 0.51 4.73 -25.73
N GLU A 369 1.46 4.23 -26.52
CA GLU A 369 2.08 2.90 -26.28
C GLU A 369 1.04 1.78 -26.23
N PHE A 370 0.06 1.83 -27.13
CA PHE A 370 -1.05 0.89 -27.22
C PHE A 370 -0.56 -0.55 -27.44
N PHE A 371 -1.22 -1.48 -26.77
CA PHE A 371 -0.90 -2.89 -26.85
C PHE A 371 -1.39 -3.49 -28.16
N ALA A 372 -0.51 -4.20 -28.85
CA ALA A 372 -0.84 -4.96 -30.04
C ALA A 372 -0.91 -6.45 -29.66
N GLY A 373 -2.11 -7.02 -29.60
CA GLY A 373 -2.28 -8.43 -29.23
C GLY A 373 -3.52 -8.71 -28.39
N ALA A 374 -3.48 -9.80 -27.62
CA ALA A 374 -4.56 -10.19 -26.72
C ALA A 374 -4.14 -10.10 -25.24
N LEU A 375 -5.07 -9.69 -24.37
CA LEU A 375 -4.92 -9.60 -22.92
C LEU A 375 -6.01 -10.39 -22.22
N ASP A 376 -5.63 -11.07 -21.15
CA ASP A 376 -6.53 -11.96 -20.41
C ASP A 376 -6.21 -11.94 -18.90
N GLU A 377 -7.21 -12.26 -18.08
CA GLU A 377 -7.15 -12.33 -16.61
C GLU A 377 -6.37 -11.20 -15.94
N VAL A 378 -6.77 -9.96 -16.22
CA VAL A 378 -6.15 -8.80 -15.57
C VAL A 378 -6.52 -8.79 -14.11
N ARG A 379 -5.53 -8.70 -13.23
CA ARG A 379 -5.71 -8.62 -11.78
C ARG A 379 -4.91 -7.47 -11.18
N THR A 380 -5.49 -6.81 -10.19
CA THR A 380 -4.79 -5.91 -9.27
C THR A 380 -4.99 -6.38 -7.83
N ASP A 381 -3.92 -6.39 -7.03
CA ASP A 381 -3.95 -6.73 -5.61
C ASP A 381 -3.29 -5.61 -4.79
N MET A 382 -3.91 -5.26 -3.66
CA MET A 382 -3.25 -4.46 -2.62
C MET A 382 -2.27 -5.35 -1.85
N GLY A 383 -0.99 -5.00 -1.84
CA GLY A 383 0.07 -5.73 -1.16
C GLY A 383 1.03 -6.51 -2.07
N VAL A 384 2.00 -7.17 -1.45
CA VAL A 384 2.99 -8.02 -2.11
C VAL A 384 2.42 -9.44 -2.21
N VAL A 385 2.06 -9.89 -3.41
CA VAL A 385 1.72 -11.31 -3.63
C VAL A 385 3.02 -12.14 -3.63
N GLY A 386 3.05 -13.20 -2.84
CA GLY A 386 4.22 -14.07 -2.71
C GLY A 386 4.51 -14.88 -3.99
N GLY A 387 5.79 -15.21 -4.21
CA GLY A 387 6.24 -15.94 -5.41
C GLY A 387 5.49 -17.25 -5.68
N ASP A 388 5.18 -18.02 -4.63
CA ASP A 388 4.44 -19.28 -4.76
C ASP A 388 3.01 -19.08 -5.28
N GLU A 389 2.34 -18.01 -4.86
CA GLU A 389 1.01 -17.66 -5.36
C GLU A 389 1.07 -17.11 -6.79
N ILE A 390 2.10 -16.32 -7.12
CA ILE A 390 2.33 -15.87 -8.50
C ILE A 390 2.58 -17.08 -9.41
N ALA A 391 3.38 -18.05 -8.98
CA ALA A 391 3.63 -19.28 -9.71
C ALA A 391 2.36 -20.12 -9.91
N ARG A 392 1.51 -20.22 -8.88
CA ARG A 392 0.22 -20.91 -8.97
C ARG A 392 -0.72 -20.26 -9.99
N ARG A 393 -0.86 -18.93 -9.95
CA ARG A 393 -1.67 -18.15 -10.91
C ARG A 393 -1.16 -18.33 -12.34
N ALA A 394 0.15 -18.33 -12.54
CA ALA A 394 0.75 -18.55 -13.86
C ALA A 394 0.63 -19.99 -14.37
N GLY A 395 0.49 -20.98 -13.48
CA GLY A 395 0.34 -22.39 -13.85
C GLY A 395 -1.11 -22.85 -14.02
N THR A 396 -2.07 -22.09 -13.46
CA THR A 396 -3.49 -22.45 -13.44
C THR A 396 -4.32 -21.22 -13.80
N PRO A 397 -4.47 -20.91 -15.11
CA PRO A 397 -5.43 -19.90 -15.53
C PRO A 397 -6.83 -20.25 -15.00
N LEU A 398 -7.61 -19.22 -14.69
CA LEU A 398 -8.98 -19.33 -14.24
C LEU A 398 -9.83 -20.01 -15.33
N PRO A 399 -10.72 -20.95 -14.95
CA PRO A 399 -11.49 -21.76 -15.89
C PRO A 399 -12.61 -20.99 -16.57
#